data_AF-A0A6B3F3L4-F1
#
_entry.id   AF-A0A6B3F3L4-F1
#
_cell.length_a   1.000
_cell.length_b   1.000
_cell.length_c   1.000
_cell.angle_alpha   90.00
_cell.angle_beta   90.00
_cell.angle_gamma   90.00
#
_symmetry.space_group_name_H-M   'P 1'
#
loop_
_entity.id
_entity.type
_entity.pdbx_description
1 polymer ?
#
loop_
_entity_poly.entity_id
_entity_poly.type
_entity_poly.pdbx_seq_one_letter_code
_entity_poly.pdbx_strand_id
1 'polypeptide(L)'
;PEVNKTAFAKVRADKDREAADGFDGSWVAHPDLVPVAMESFDAVLGARPHQKERLREDVDVAASDLIAIDSLDARPTYDGVVNAVRVG
;
A
#
# COMPACT_ATOMS: atom_id res chain seq x y z
N PRO A 1 18.24 -8.51 12.57
CA PRO A 1 18.30 -7.03 12.47
C PRO A 1 18.02 -6.51 11.04
N GLU A 2 18.70 -7.04 10.02
CA GLU A 2 18.54 -6.59 8.62
C GLU A 2 17.19 -6.97 7.97
N VAL A 3 16.64 -8.13 8.33
CA VAL A 3 15.29 -8.56 7.87
C VAL A 3 14.22 -7.57 8.34
N ASN A 4 14.31 -7.09 9.58
CA ASN A 4 13.38 -6.10 10.11
C ASN A 4 13.50 -4.77 9.34
N LYS A 5 14.74 -4.30 9.08
CA LYS A 5 14.95 -3.07 8.28
C LYS A 5 14.33 -3.18 6.89
N THR A 6 14.48 -4.32 6.22
CA THR A 6 13.90 -4.56 4.89
C THR A 6 12.37 -4.56 4.95
N ALA A 7 11.78 -5.17 5.98
CA ALA A 7 10.33 -5.17 6.18
C ALA A 7 9.80 -3.75 6.43
N PHE A 8 10.43 -2.98 7.33
CA PHE A 8 10.05 -1.59 7.60
C PHE A 8 10.19 -0.68 6.37
N ALA A 9 11.24 -0.88 5.57
CA ALA A 9 11.42 -0.13 4.32
C ALA A 9 10.29 -0.40 3.31
N LYS A 10 9.86 -1.67 3.17
CA LYS A 10 8.72 -2.03 2.31
C LYS A 10 7.42 -1.41 2.81
N VAL A 11 7.18 -1.43 4.12
CA VAL A 11 5.98 -0.79 4.70
C VAL A 11 6.01 0.71 4.44
N ARG A 12 7.12 1.38 4.71
CA ARG A 12 7.26 2.82 4.45
C ARG A 12 6.96 3.17 2.99
N ALA A 13 7.57 2.46 2.05
CA ALA A 13 7.35 2.70 0.62
C ALA A 13 5.87 2.56 0.22
N ASP A 14 5.17 1.59 0.81
CA ASP A 14 3.73 1.43 0.62
C ASP A 14 2.93 2.61 1.20
N LYS A 15 3.29 3.08 2.41
CA LYS A 15 2.59 4.18 3.08
C LYS A 15 2.82 5.53 2.42
N ASP A 16 4.03 5.76 1.93
CA ASP A 16 4.37 6.94 1.13
C ASP A 16 3.53 6.98 -0.16
N ARG A 17 3.38 5.82 -0.83
CA ARG A 17 2.55 5.69 -2.03
C ARG A 17 1.08 5.95 -1.73
N GLU A 18 0.51 5.32 -0.70
CA GLU A 18 -0.88 5.55 -0.29
C GLU A 18 -1.15 7.04 0.03
N ALA A 19 -0.30 7.67 0.85
CA ALA A 19 -0.44 9.08 1.17
C ALA A 19 -0.33 9.96 -0.08
N ALA A 20 0.63 9.68 -0.96
CA ALA A 20 0.84 10.40 -2.22
C ALA A 20 -0.27 10.16 -3.26
N ASP A 21 -0.99 9.04 -3.20
CA ASP A 21 -2.10 8.70 -4.11
C ASP A 21 -3.42 9.38 -3.70
N GLY A 22 -3.49 9.96 -2.51
CA GLY A 22 -4.66 10.72 -2.05
C GLY A 22 -5.47 10.05 -0.95
N PHE A 23 -4.97 8.98 -0.34
CA PHE A 23 -5.64 8.34 0.79
C PHE A 23 -5.61 9.26 2.02
N ASP A 24 -6.68 9.29 2.82
CA ASP A 24 -6.75 10.10 4.04
C ASP A 24 -6.06 9.46 5.25
N GLY A 25 -5.75 8.17 5.18
CA GLY A 25 -5.11 7.39 6.23
C GLY A 25 -4.82 5.96 5.76
N SER A 26 -4.16 5.17 6.63
CA SER A 26 -3.82 3.76 6.38
C SER A 26 -4.07 2.89 7.60
N TRP A 27 -4.21 1.59 7.38
CA TRP A 27 -4.28 0.58 8.43
C TRP A 27 -2.89 0.02 8.79
N VAL A 28 -2.74 -0.42 10.04
CA VAL A 28 -1.58 -1.17 10.53
C VAL A 28 -2.04 -2.37 11.35
N ALA A 29 -1.28 -3.46 11.30
CA ALA A 29 -1.59 -4.69 12.05
C ALA A 29 -0.85 -4.80 13.39
N HIS A 30 0.11 -3.91 13.65
CA HIS A 30 0.93 -3.90 14.87
C HIS A 30 1.28 -2.47 15.30
N PRO A 31 1.31 -2.16 16.61
CA PRO A 31 1.64 -0.82 17.13
C PRO A 31 2.99 -0.26 16.63
N ASP A 32 4.01 -1.10 16.47
CA ASP A 32 5.34 -0.69 16.00
C ASP A 32 5.34 -0.10 14.57
N LEU A 33 4.27 -0.33 13.79
CA LEU A 33 4.12 0.24 12.45
C LEU A 33 3.44 1.62 12.46
N VAL A 34 2.84 2.03 13.59
CA VAL A 34 2.18 3.33 13.72
C VAL A 34 3.12 4.49 13.40
N PRO A 35 4.35 4.58 13.95
CA PRO A 35 5.24 5.70 13.65
C PRO A 35 5.61 5.79 12.16
N VAL A 36 5.74 4.64 11.48
CA VAL A 36 6.06 4.60 10.04
C VAL A 36 4.90 5.11 9.21
N ALA A 37 3.67 4.68 9.50
CA ALA A 37 2.49 5.18 8.81
C ALA A 37 2.26 6.67 9.10
N MET A 38 2.41 7.11 10.35
CA MET A 38 2.24 8.52 10.72
C MET A 38 3.22 9.42 9.97
N GLU A 39 4.50 9.07 9.91
CA GLU A 39 5.50 9.89 9.22
C GLU A 39 5.18 10.07 7.72
N SER A 40 4.74 9.01 7.03
CA SER A 40 4.35 9.07 5.62
C SER A 40 3.15 9.99 5.38
N PHE A 41 2.12 9.91 6.25
CA PHE A 41 0.91 10.73 6.10
C PHE A 41 1.13 12.17 6.57
N ASP A 42 1.88 12.40 7.64
CA ASP A 42 2.24 13.74 8.12
C ASP A 42 3.01 14.52 7.06
N ALA A 43 3.90 13.86 6.30
CA ALA A 43 4.64 14.48 5.21
C ALA A 43 3.75 15.02 4.08
N VAL A 44 2.59 14.41 3.83
CA VAL A 44 1.65 14.82 2.77
C VAL A 44 0.55 15.74 3.32
N LEU A 45 -0.04 15.39 4.46
CA LEU A 45 -1.18 16.10 5.04
C LEU A 45 -0.76 17.39 5.76
N GLY A 46 0.43 17.39 6.37
CA GLY A 46 0.87 18.46 7.25
C GLY A 46 -0.09 18.66 8.42
N ALA A 47 -0.64 19.86 8.57
CA ALA A 47 -1.62 20.17 9.62
C ALA A 47 -3.07 19.79 9.24
N ARG A 48 -3.33 19.33 8.02
CA ARG A 48 -4.68 19.01 7.55
C ARG A 48 -5.15 17.68 8.14
N PRO A 49 -6.43 17.55 8.53
CA PRO A 49 -6.96 16.30 9.07
C PRO A 49 -7.22 15.22 8.01
N HIS A 50 -7.22 15.58 6.73
CA HIS A 50 -7.48 14.72 5.58
C HIS A 50 -7.12 15.46 4.28
N GLN A 51 -7.19 14.79 3.13
CA GLN A 51 -6.96 15.36 1.79
C GLN A 51 -8.12 15.11 0.81
N LYS A 52 -9.36 15.03 1.31
CA LYS A 52 -10.62 14.84 0.55
C LYS A 52 -10.82 15.81 -0.63
N GLU A 53 -10.15 16.95 -0.62
CA GLU A 53 -10.13 17.89 -1.75
C GLU A 53 -9.39 17.34 -2.98
N ARG A 54 -8.60 16.28 -2.83
CA ARG A 54 -7.90 15.63 -3.92
C ARG A 54 -8.82 14.64 -4.63
N LEU A 55 -9.56 15.17 -5.61
CA LEU A 55 -10.60 14.43 -6.33
C LEU A 55 -10.07 13.40 -7.35
N ARG A 56 -8.76 13.39 -7.64
CA ARG A 56 -8.11 12.50 -8.62
C ARG A 56 -8.76 12.53 -10.01
N GLU A 57 -9.10 13.73 -10.49
CA GLU A 57 -9.66 13.94 -11.85
C GLU A 57 -8.67 13.53 -12.97
N ASP A 58 -7.40 13.30 -12.63
CA ASP A 58 -6.38 12.72 -13.49
C ASP A 58 -6.57 11.22 -13.78
N VAL A 59 -7.45 10.54 -13.03
CA VAL A 59 -7.66 9.09 -13.12
C VAL A 59 -9.03 8.79 -13.73
N ASP A 60 -9.02 8.06 -14.83
CA ASP A 60 -10.23 7.49 -15.45
C ASP A 60 -10.11 5.96 -15.42
N VAL A 61 -11.09 5.29 -14.81
CA VAL A 61 -11.09 3.83 -14.62
C VAL A 61 -12.34 3.25 -15.27
N ALA A 62 -12.14 2.39 -16.27
CA ALA A 62 -13.21 1.63 -16.89
C ALA A 62 -13.50 0.32 -16.13
N ALA A 63 -14.70 -0.21 -16.30
CA ALA A 63 -15.07 -1.51 -15.71
C ALA A 63 -14.13 -2.65 -16.18
N SER A 64 -13.60 -2.56 -17.40
CA SER A 64 -12.61 -3.50 -17.93
C SER A 64 -11.30 -3.50 -17.13
N ASP A 65 -10.86 -2.33 -16.65
CA ASP A 65 -9.59 -2.20 -15.93
C ASP A 65 -9.63 -2.94 -14.59
N LEU A 66 -10.80 -2.99 -13.96
CA LEU A 66 -11.03 -3.72 -12.71
C LEU A 66 -10.98 -5.25 -12.89
N ILE A 67 -11.15 -5.75 -14.11
CA ILE A 67 -11.22 -7.19 -14.43
C ILE A 67 -10.17 -7.64 -15.45
N ALA A 68 -9.18 -6.80 -15.76
CA ALA A 68 -8.13 -7.05 -16.74
C ALA A 68 -7.10 -8.08 -16.24
N ILE A 69 -7.55 -9.31 -15.97
CA ILE A 69 -6.71 -10.42 -15.49
C ILE A 69 -5.62 -10.76 -16.52
N ASP A 70 -5.94 -10.59 -17.79
CA ASP A 70 -5.05 -10.80 -18.94
C ASP A 70 -3.91 -9.78 -19.04
N SER A 71 -3.97 -8.67 -18.30
CA SER A 71 -2.89 -7.68 -18.22
C SER A 71 -1.72 -8.09 -17.32
N LEU A 72 -1.85 -9.20 -16.58
CA LEU A 72 -0.85 -9.64 -15.61
C LEU A 72 0.21 -10.54 -16.25
N ASP A 73 1.50 -10.21 -16.08
CA ASP A 73 2.63 -11.08 -16.43
C ASP A 73 2.93 -12.15 -15.37
N ALA A 74 2.26 -12.08 -14.21
CA ALA A 74 2.53 -12.95 -13.07
C ALA A 74 2.11 -14.40 -13.35
N ARG A 75 2.92 -15.36 -12.89
CA ARG A 75 2.65 -16.81 -13.03
C ARG A 75 2.64 -17.48 -11.67
N PRO A 76 1.80 -18.51 -11.46
CA PRO A 76 1.87 -19.34 -10.26
C PRO A 76 3.27 -19.93 -10.09
N THR A 77 3.79 -19.90 -8.86
CA THR A 77 5.07 -20.52 -8.51
C THR A 77 4.83 -21.66 -7.52
N TYR A 78 5.69 -22.68 -7.58
CA TYR A 78 5.64 -23.77 -6.61
C TYR A 78 5.76 -23.24 -5.18
N ASP A 79 6.71 -22.34 -4.93
CA ASP A 79 6.91 -21.71 -3.62
C ASP A 79 5.68 -20.92 -3.16
N GLY A 80 5.00 -20.22 -4.07
CA GLY A 80 3.76 -19.50 -3.77
C GLY A 80 2.65 -20.44 -3.31
N VAL A 81 2.47 -21.58 -3.99
CA VAL A 81 1.48 -22.60 -3.61
C VAL A 81 1.83 -23.22 -2.25
N VAL A 82 3.09 -23.60 -2.05
CA VAL A 82 3.55 -24.14 -0.76
C VAL A 82 3.32 -23.15 0.38
N ASN A 83 3.61 -21.86 0.16
CA ASN A 83 3.37 -20.81 1.15
C ASN A 83 1.88 -20.65 1.47
N ALA A 84 1.00 -20.65 0.45
CA ALA A 84 -0.44 -20.54 0.65
C ALA A 84 -1.01 -21.67 1.52
N VAL A 85 -0.57 -22.91 1.30
CA VAL A 85 -0.96 -24.08 2.11
C VAL A 85 -0.44 -24.01 3.55
N ARG A 86 0.71 -23.37 3.78
CA ARG A 86 1.28 -23.24 5.13
C ARG A 86 0.60 -22.18 5.99
N VAL A 87 0.04 -21.15 5.36
CA VAL A 87 -0.60 -20.02 6.06
C VAL A 87 -2.11 -20.21 6.21
N GLY A 88 -2.77 -20.82 5.22
CA GLY A 88 -4.21 -21.12 5.25
C GLY A 88 -4.56 -22.29 6.16
#